data_AF-A0A929SQ96-F1
#
_entry.id   AF-A0A929SQ96-F1
#
_cell.length_a   1.000
_cell.length_b   1.000
_cell.length_c   1.000
_cell.angle_alpha   90.00
_cell.angle_beta   90.00
_cell.angle_gamma   90.00
#
_symmetry.space_group_name_H-M   'P 1'
#
loop_
_entity.id
_entity.type
_entity.pdbx_description
1 polymer ?
#
loop_
_entity_poly.entity_id
_entity_poly.type
_entity_poly.pdbx_seq_one_letter_code
_entity_poly.pdbx_strand_id
1 'polypeptide(L)'
;MEATLQAFIKALNNFLKHTEYKQFKISNKQIVYLLENKSVVSVLIKKDLNKNHIIVEEVFDTDAEKSELEYFCKKYYAEWVTFFRFDGTIMQERAFKGVPQFETILQKVPELELEKRYNEWKGLNTEFTVYKLEESKKKGYALIKSQMFEKIVNPDNIETRIIEYIRESIKEKSFSKENYLIHKGFINMIFDKEFVEIIQSRYLNQISNNEKEIRYQIPDLTKFKIEDFTKEKNAIDVFDKLHNKKFLRQEITLEKPVYKLETQEILPKFEDRNKEYCYALVEYLDDPEKPLYYISEDSEIKMGDIVLVGFDGYERLGRVIEIEYYNLVNVPYPITKTRKIISKIEDLAQLKEYGVPIPEDFLEEFEEDEEFEEDMEELSEQINQSKEAYHIIKVTIKTKEAAQAIIETLYKKHLIASSKLTTTESTYIWKNTPMSEEKYKLEMISRGDKLSPIKYVLEELNDRKNAKIFGAEMNNIPNHMKEEINKYLDIRSYEGK
;
A
#
# COMPACT_ATOMS: atom_id res chain seq x y z
N MET A 1 -62.57 9.79 9.87
CA MET A 1 -61.12 9.66 9.55
C MET A 1 -60.39 10.39 10.66
N GLU A 2 -59.29 9.85 11.16
CA GLU A 2 -58.58 10.42 12.32
C GLU A 2 -58.03 11.82 11.99
N ALA A 3 -58.11 12.78 12.93
CA ALA A 3 -57.80 14.20 12.66
C ALA A 3 -56.35 14.41 12.17
N THR A 4 -55.39 13.69 12.77
CA THR A 4 -53.98 13.71 12.35
C THR A 4 -53.81 13.22 10.91
N LEU A 5 -54.48 12.12 10.56
CA LEU A 5 -54.47 11.60 9.19
C LEU A 5 -55.12 12.60 8.22
N GLN A 6 -56.25 13.21 8.59
CA GLN A 6 -56.91 14.23 7.75
C GLN A 6 -56.01 15.43 7.45
N ALA A 7 -55.28 15.93 8.45
CA ALA A 7 -54.35 17.04 8.29
C ALA A 7 -53.22 16.69 7.31
N PHE A 8 -52.62 15.51 7.48
CA PHE A 8 -51.55 15.03 6.59
C PHE A 8 -52.07 14.81 5.16
N ILE A 9 -53.23 14.19 5.00
CA ILE A 9 -53.86 13.95 3.69
C ILE A 9 -54.15 15.27 2.97
N LYS A 10 -54.58 16.32 3.69
CA LYS A 10 -54.77 17.65 3.11
C LYS A 10 -53.45 18.22 2.57
N ALA A 11 -52.37 18.08 3.33
CA ALA A 11 -51.05 18.53 2.92
C ALA A 11 -50.53 17.74 1.70
N LEU A 12 -50.72 16.41 1.70
CA LEU A 12 -50.34 15.53 0.60
C LEU A 12 -51.13 15.86 -0.68
N ASN A 13 -52.44 16.06 -0.60
CA ASN A 13 -53.25 16.43 -1.75
C ASN A 13 -52.82 17.78 -2.35
N ASN A 14 -52.41 18.74 -1.52
CA ASN A 14 -51.86 20.00 -2.01
C ASN A 14 -50.49 19.83 -2.67
N PHE A 15 -49.68 18.90 -2.18
CA PHE A 15 -48.42 18.52 -2.82
C PHE A 15 -48.66 17.88 -4.20
N LEU A 16 -49.65 16.98 -4.29
CA LEU A 16 -50.04 16.27 -5.51
C LEU A 16 -50.93 17.10 -6.46
N LYS A 17 -51.13 18.41 -6.23
CA LYS A 17 -52.10 19.23 -6.98
C LYS A 17 -51.84 19.31 -8.50
N HIS A 18 -50.62 19.01 -8.93
CA HIS A 18 -50.21 19.00 -10.33
C HIS A 18 -49.96 17.58 -10.87
N THR A 19 -50.24 16.56 -10.06
CA THR A 19 -50.09 15.15 -10.39
C THR A 19 -51.48 14.56 -10.60
N GLU A 20 -51.69 13.80 -11.68
CA GLU A 20 -52.94 13.06 -11.85
C GLU A 20 -53.03 11.97 -10.77
N TYR A 21 -54.11 11.91 -10.00
CA TYR A 21 -54.30 10.82 -9.04
C TYR A 21 -55.75 10.39 -8.87
N LYS A 22 -55.94 9.12 -8.50
CA LYS A 22 -57.20 8.58 -7.95
C LYS A 22 -57.00 8.20 -6.50
N GLN A 23 -58.00 8.49 -5.66
CA GLN A 23 -57.96 8.24 -4.23
C GLN A 23 -59.01 7.21 -3.82
N PHE A 24 -58.59 6.21 -3.03
CA PHE A 24 -59.42 5.11 -2.56
C PHE A 24 -59.39 5.06 -1.03
N LYS A 25 -60.57 5.15 -0.40
CA LYS A 25 -60.68 5.07 1.04
C LYS A 25 -60.83 3.61 1.48
N ILE A 26 -59.76 3.05 2.06
CA ILE A 26 -59.72 1.65 2.53
C ILE A 26 -60.39 1.50 3.90
N SER A 27 -60.20 2.49 4.78
CA SER A 27 -60.79 2.54 6.12
C SER A 27 -60.77 3.96 6.67
N ASN A 28 -61.18 4.15 7.93
CA ASN A 28 -61.02 5.44 8.62
C ASN A 28 -59.56 5.78 8.98
N LYS A 29 -58.64 4.83 8.78
CA LYS A 29 -57.22 4.91 9.12
C LYS A 29 -56.30 4.72 7.90
N GLN A 30 -56.83 4.50 6.71
CA GLN A 30 -56.02 4.20 5.54
C GLN A 30 -56.66 4.72 4.26
N ILE A 31 -55.84 5.35 3.43
CA ILE A 31 -56.16 5.85 2.10
C ILE A 31 -55.10 5.34 1.14
N VAL A 32 -55.52 4.93 -0.05
CA VAL A 32 -54.62 4.53 -1.13
C VAL A 32 -54.76 5.51 -2.28
N TYR A 33 -53.63 5.84 -2.91
CA TYR A 33 -53.53 6.68 -4.08
C TYR A 33 -53.02 5.86 -5.25
N LEU A 34 -53.64 6.03 -6.40
CA LEU A 34 -53.07 5.67 -7.69
C LEU A 34 -52.58 6.97 -8.34
N LEU A 35 -51.26 7.13 -8.45
CA LEU A 35 -50.62 8.30 -9.02
C LEU A 35 -50.28 8.03 -10.49
N GLU A 36 -50.70 8.91 -11.39
CA GLU A 36 -50.44 8.89 -12.85
C GLU A 36 -50.73 7.55 -13.53
N ASN A 37 -51.63 6.76 -12.96
CA ASN A 37 -51.89 5.38 -13.37
C ASN A 37 -50.64 4.46 -13.35
N LYS A 38 -49.59 4.83 -12.61
CA LYS A 38 -48.31 4.12 -12.52
C LYS A 38 -48.05 3.57 -11.13
N SER A 39 -48.09 4.43 -10.12
CA SER A 39 -47.63 4.12 -8.77
C SER A 39 -48.80 4.04 -7.79
N VAL A 40 -48.76 3.08 -6.88
CA VAL A 40 -49.75 2.87 -5.83
C VAL A 40 -49.12 3.15 -4.48
N VAL A 41 -49.65 4.16 -3.80
CA VAL A 41 -49.15 4.64 -2.51
C VAL A 41 -50.24 4.46 -1.47
N SER A 42 -49.91 3.80 -0.36
CA SER A 42 -50.78 3.68 0.81
C SER A 42 -50.34 4.66 1.90
N VAL A 43 -51.31 5.41 2.43
CA VAL A 43 -51.14 6.28 3.59
C VAL A 43 -52.01 5.76 4.71
N LEU A 44 -51.36 5.32 5.78
CA LEU A 44 -51.93 4.59 6.91
C LEU A 44 -51.59 5.31 8.21
N ILE A 45 -52.51 5.35 9.16
CA ILE A 45 -52.24 5.76 10.54
C ILE A 45 -52.35 4.56 11.49
N LYS A 46 -51.30 4.35 12.29
CA LYS A 46 -51.24 3.36 13.37
C LYS A 46 -50.95 4.06 14.70
N LYS A 47 -51.25 3.36 15.80
CA LYS A 47 -50.83 3.77 17.14
C LYS A 47 -49.60 2.95 17.53
N ASP A 48 -48.45 3.59 17.53
CA ASP A 48 -47.20 3.01 18.00
C ASP A 48 -46.75 3.82 19.22
N LEU A 49 -46.18 3.18 20.26
CA LEU A 49 -45.74 3.84 21.52
C LEU A 49 -46.69 4.93 22.05
N ASN A 50 -48.00 4.70 21.96
CA ASN A 50 -49.08 5.61 22.35
C ASN A 50 -49.17 6.96 21.59
N LYS A 51 -48.48 7.14 20.45
CA LYS A 51 -48.71 8.28 19.56
C LYS A 51 -49.17 7.84 18.17
N ASN A 52 -49.69 8.79 17.43
CA ASN A 52 -50.13 8.59 16.05
C ASN A 52 -48.90 8.57 15.13
N HIS A 53 -48.72 7.45 14.43
CA HIS A 53 -47.65 7.25 13.47
C HIS A 53 -48.28 7.14 12.08
N ILE A 54 -47.89 8.06 11.18
CA ILE A 54 -48.32 8.01 9.78
C ILE A 54 -47.26 7.25 8.99
N ILE A 55 -47.72 6.23 8.28
CA ILE A 55 -46.90 5.39 7.41
C ILE A 55 -47.33 5.67 5.98
N VAL A 56 -46.40 6.19 5.19
CA VAL A 56 -46.53 6.33 3.74
C VAL A 56 -45.72 5.22 3.10
N GLU A 57 -46.37 4.34 2.35
CA GLU A 57 -45.74 3.17 1.73
C GLU A 57 -46.06 3.13 0.24
N GLU A 58 -45.04 3.08 -0.59
CA GLU A 58 -45.17 2.71 -2.00
C GLU A 58 -45.42 1.20 -2.07
N VAL A 59 -46.68 0.84 -2.33
CA VAL A 59 -47.14 -0.55 -2.45
C VAL A 59 -46.70 -1.14 -3.79
N PHE A 60 -46.66 -0.30 -4.83
CA PHE A 60 -46.17 -0.62 -6.15
C PHE A 60 -45.67 0.67 -6.80
N ASP A 61 -44.44 0.71 -7.28
CA ASP A 61 -43.92 1.87 -7.99
C ASP A 61 -42.90 1.43 -9.05
N THR A 62 -43.12 1.84 -10.30
CA THR A 62 -42.25 1.47 -11.42
C THR A 62 -41.07 2.42 -11.58
N ASP A 63 -41.14 3.63 -11.03
CA ASP A 63 -40.20 4.74 -11.28
C ASP A 63 -39.36 5.06 -10.02
N ALA A 64 -38.92 4.00 -9.33
CA ALA A 64 -38.37 4.02 -7.96
C ALA A 64 -36.99 4.69 -7.77
N GLU A 65 -36.47 5.50 -8.70
CA GLU A 65 -35.13 6.10 -8.57
C GLU A 65 -35.14 7.46 -7.85
N LYS A 66 -36.18 8.29 -8.01
CA LYS A 66 -36.33 9.56 -7.26
C LYS A 66 -37.79 9.84 -6.88
N SER A 67 -38.18 9.47 -5.65
CA SER A 67 -39.54 9.72 -5.17
C SER A 67 -39.61 11.12 -4.55
N GLU A 68 -40.18 12.10 -5.26
CA GLU A 68 -40.47 13.43 -4.70
C GLU A 68 -41.34 13.33 -3.44
N LEU A 69 -42.14 12.27 -3.35
CA LEU A 69 -42.95 11.93 -2.20
C LEU A 69 -42.10 11.61 -0.96
N GLU A 70 -40.93 10.97 -1.12
CA GLU A 70 -39.98 10.76 0.00
C GLU A 70 -39.53 12.11 0.57
N TYR A 71 -39.14 13.06 -0.30
CA TYR A 71 -38.73 14.40 0.11
C TYR A 71 -39.85 15.18 0.78
N PHE A 72 -41.09 15.02 0.29
CA PHE A 72 -42.27 15.57 0.97
C PHE A 72 -42.43 14.98 2.37
N CYS A 73 -42.36 13.65 2.52
CA CYS A 73 -42.53 12.98 3.81
C CYS A 73 -41.44 13.34 4.82
N LYS A 74 -40.19 13.55 4.37
CA LYS A 74 -39.07 14.02 5.21
C LYS A 74 -39.35 15.31 5.96
N LYS A 75 -40.20 16.20 5.39
CA LYS A 75 -40.62 17.45 6.05
C LYS A 75 -41.47 17.20 7.30
N TYR A 76 -42.04 16.01 7.44
CA TYR A 76 -42.96 15.65 8.53
C TYR A 76 -42.39 14.58 9.49
N TYR A 77 -41.07 14.33 9.45
CA TYR A 77 -40.46 13.31 10.32
C TYR A 77 -40.58 13.68 11.81
N ALA A 78 -40.59 14.96 12.15
CA ALA A 78 -40.81 15.44 13.52
C ALA A 78 -42.23 15.14 14.02
N GLU A 79 -43.21 15.09 13.10
CA GLU A 79 -44.60 14.73 13.31
C GLU A 79 -44.83 13.21 13.23
N TRP A 80 -43.74 12.44 13.24
CA TRP A 80 -43.74 10.98 13.22
C TRP A 80 -44.42 10.41 11.97
N VAL A 81 -43.97 10.89 10.82
CA VAL A 81 -44.26 10.32 9.50
C VAL A 81 -43.08 9.48 9.05
N THR A 82 -43.33 8.24 8.62
CA THR A 82 -42.31 7.36 8.02
C THR A 82 -42.67 7.07 6.58
N PHE A 83 -41.67 7.16 5.71
CA PHE A 83 -41.78 6.81 4.30
C PHE A 83 -41.10 5.48 4.01
N PHE A 84 -41.79 4.59 3.29
CA PHE A 84 -41.27 3.33 2.83
C PHE A 84 -41.34 3.22 1.31
N ARG A 85 -40.17 3.12 0.71
CA ARG A 85 -40.02 2.88 -0.72
C ARG A 85 -40.46 1.47 -1.12
N PHE A 86 -40.95 1.36 -2.34
CA PHE A 86 -41.14 0.08 -2.99
C PHE A 86 -39.77 -0.57 -3.23
N ASP A 87 -39.59 -1.80 -2.76
CA ASP A 87 -38.33 -2.54 -2.84
C ASP A 87 -38.34 -3.64 -3.90
N GLY A 88 -39.28 -3.54 -4.84
CA GLY A 88 -39.51 -4.53 -5.90
C GLY A 88 -40.39 -5.70 -5.47
N THR A 89 -40.68 -5.87 -4.17
CA THR A 89 -41.46 -7.00 -3.69
C THR A 89 -42.80 -6.56 -3.10
N ILE A 90 -43.89 -7.19 -3.56
CA ILE A 90 -45.26 -6.88 -3.11
C ILE A 90 -45.74 -7.79 -1.95
N MET A 91 -45.01 -8.86 -1.61
CA MET A 91 -45.49 -9.94 -0.73
C MET A 91 -44.58 -10.28 0.46
N GLN A 92 -43.49 -9.54 0.69
CA GLN A 92 -42.59 -9.84 1.81
C GLN A 92 -43.01 -9.13 3.10
N GLU A 93 -43.23 -9.90 4.17
CA GLU A 93 -43.36 -9.39 5.52
C GLU A 93 -42.03 -8.76 5.94
N ARG A 94 -42.01 -7.44 6.17
CA ARG A 94 -40.79 -6.77 6.65
C ARG A 94 -40.78 -6.83 8.19
N ALA A 95 -39.63 -7.15 8.79
CA ALA A 95 -39.47 -7.45 10.22
C ALA A 95 -39.99 -6.38 11.21
N PHE A 96 -40.25 -5.16 10.76
CA PHE A 96 -40.79 -4.06 11.56
C PHE A 96 -42.19 -3.56 11.09
N LYS A 97 -42.82 -4.23 10.12
CA LYS A 97 -44.01 -3.71 9.40
C LYS A 97 -45.33 -4.41 9.70
N GLY A 98 -45.31 -5.60 10.30
CA GLY A 98 -46.49 -6.46 10.39
C GLY A 98 -46.97 -6.89 8.99
N VAL A 99 -48.25 -7.28 8.89
CA VAL A 99 -48.86 -7.86 7.68
C VAL A 99 -48.69 -6.96 6.44
N PRO A 100 -48.22 -7.49 5.30
CA PRO A 100 -48.10 -6.75 4.04
C PRO A 100 -49.41 -6.06 3.64
N GLN A 101 -49.35 -4.76 3.29
CA GLN A 101 -50.55 -4.00 2.90
C GLN A 101 -51.15 -4.47 1.56
N PHE A 102 -50.36 -5.15 0.74
CA PHE A 102 -50.74 -5.62 -0.59
C PHE A 102 -52.02 -6.46 -0.58
N GLU A 103 -52.11 -7.50 0.27
CA GLU A 103 -53.30 -8.38 0.32
C GLU A 103 -54.57 -7.60 0.70
N THR A 104 -54.45 -6.70 1.67
CA THR A 104 -55.56 -5.87 2.13
C THR A 104 -56.05 -4.93 1.02
N ILE A 105 -55.12 -4.34 0.26
CA ILE A 105 -55.45 -3.40 -0.82
C ILE A 105 -56.01 -4.15 -2.02
N LEU A 106 -55.43 -5.30 -2.39
CA LEU A 106 -55.90 -6.18 -3.46
C LEU A 106 -57.38 -6.58 -3.22
N GLN A 107 -57.73 -6.97 -2.00
CA GLN A 107 -59.09 -7.35 -1.64
C GLN A 107 -60.08 -6.18 -1.65
N LYS A 108 -59.66 -5.00 -1.16
CA LYS A 108 -60.57 -3.86 -0.97
C LYS A 108 -60.66 -2.93 -2.18
N VAL A 109 -59.67 -2.93 -3.06
CA VAL A 109 -59.60 -2.08 -4.24
C VAL A 109 -59.09 -2.92 -5.43
N PRO A 110 -59.89 -3.90 -5.88
CA PRO A 110 -59.50 -4.80 -6.99
C PRO A 110 -59.28 -4.05 -8.31
N GLU A 111 -59.91 -2.89 -8.49
CA GLU A 111 -59.74 -1.99 -9.65
C GLU A 111 -58.32 -1.43 -9.82
N LEU A 112 -57.46 -1.51 -8.80
CA LEU A 112 -56.04 -1.21 -8.96
C LEU A 112 -55.30 -2.28 -9.76
N GLU A 113 -55.88 -3.48 -9.93
CA GLU A 113 -55.28 -4.61 -10.67
C GLU A 113 -53.83 -4.90 -10.24
N LEU A 114 -53.54 -4.78 -8.94
CA LEU A 114 -52.17 -4.80 -8.40
C LEU A 114 -51.37 -6.06 -8.79
N GLU A 115 -52.00 -7.23 -8.74
CA GLU A 115 -51.35 -8.49 -9.15
C GLU A 115 -51.01 -8.50 -10.65
N LYS A 116 -51.94 -8.05 -11.50
CA LYS A 116 -51.71 -7.94 -12.94
C LYS A 116 -50.60 -6.92 -13.24
N ARG A 117 -50.64 -5.74 -12.62
CA ARG A 117 -49.56 -4.72 -12.73
C ARG A 117 -48.20 -5.29 -12.36
N TYR A 118 -48.13 -6.01 -11.25
CA TYR A 118 -46.88 -6.61 -10.80
C TYR A 118 -46.38 -7.71 -11.76
N ASN A 119 -47.28 -8.55 -12.27
CA ASN A 119 -46.95 -9.61 -13.20
C ASN A 119 -46.45 -9.05 -14.55
N GLU A 120 -47.10 -8.01 -15.06
CA GLU A 120 -46.74 -7.31 -16.31
C GLU A 120 -45.50 -6.43 -16.19
N TRP A 121 -45.23 -5.89 -14.99
CA TRP A 121 -44.03 -5.10 -14.73
C TRP A 121 -42.78 -5.94 -14.91
N LYS A 122 -41.81 -5.46 -15.68
CA LYS A 122 -40.57 -6.20 -15.97
C LYS A 122 -39.60 -6.24 -14.79
N GLY A 123 -39.73 -5.31 -13.84
CA GLY A 123 -38.77 -5.06 -12.77
C GLY A 123 -38.13 -3.67 -12.90
N LEU A 124 -37.22 -3.36 -11.99
CA LEU A 124 -36.39 -2.17 -12.08
C LEU A 124 -35.21 -2.45 -13.01
N ASN A 125 -35.03 -1.59 -14.02
CA ASN A 125 -33.83 -1.63 -14.83
C ASN A 125 -32.62 -1.33 -13.94
N THR A 126 -31.68 -2.26 -13.86
CA THR A 126 -30.59 -2.21 -12.90
C THR A 126 -29.30 -2.62 -13.58
N GLU A 127 -28.26 -1.81 -13.39
CA GLU A 127 -26.90 -2.21 -13.74
C GLU A 127 -26.32 -3.11 -12.63
N PHE A 128 -25.64 -4.18 -13.04
CA PHE A 128 -24.95 -5.10 -12.16
C PHE A 128 -23.48 -5.22 -12.57
N THR A 129 -22.62 -5.36 -11.57
CA THR A 129 -21.24 -5.82 -11.75
C THR A 129 -21.18 -7.31 -11.50
N VAL A 130 -20.70 -8.06 -12.48
CA VAL A 130 -20.55 -9.51 -12.43
C VAL A 130 -19.08 -9.86 -12.38
N TYR A 131 -18.72 -10.68 -11.40
CA TYR A 131 -17.42 -11.32 -11.32
C TYR A 131 -17.54 -12.77 -11.77
N LYS A 132 -16.51 -13.27 -12.43
CA LYS A 132 -16.48 -14.64 -12.93
C LYS A 132 -15.15 -15.30 -12.64
N LEU A 133 -15.23 -16.58 -12.31
CA LEU A 133 -14.10 -17.50 -12.19
C LEU A 133 -14.39 -18.77 -13.00
N GLU A 134 -13.32 -19.36 -13.55
CA GLU A 134 -13.43 -20.58 -14.33
C GLU A 134 -12.38 -21.60 -13.87
N GLU A 135 -12.81 -22.81 -13.54
CA GLU A 135 -11.93 -23.90 -13.11
C GLU A 135 -12.47 -25.24 -13.62
N SER A 136 -11.61 -26.04 -14.25
CA SER A 136 -12.00 -27.39 -14.73
C SER A 136 -13.29 -27.40 -15.57
N LYS A 137 -13.49 -26.36 -16.40
CA LYS A 137 -14.71 -26.12 -17.23
C LYS A 137 -15.98 -25.74 -16.46
N LYS A 138 -15.93 -25.61 -15.13
CA LYS A 138 -17.00 -24.98 -14.34
C LYS A 138 -16.82 -23.46 -14.40
N LYS A 139 -17.93 -22.73 -14.51
CA LYS A 139 -17.95 -21.27 -14.49
C LYS A 139 -18.79 -20.84 -13.30
N GLY A 140 -18.16 -20.16 -12.36
CA GLY A 140 -18.82 -19.53 -11.24
C GLY A 140 -18.99 -18.04 -11.48
N TYR A 141 -20.06 -17.48 -10.95
CA TYR A 141 -20.38 -16.07 -11.00
C TYR A 141 -20.69 -15.50 -9.61
N ALA A 142 -20.32 -14.25 -9.43
CA ALA A 142 -20.76 -13.43 -8.30
C ALA A 142 -21.34 -12.11 -8.81
N LEU A 143 -22.40 -11.61 -8.18
CA LEU A 143 -23.17 -10.47 -8.67
C LEU A 143 -23.30 -9.40 -7.59
N ILE A 144 -23.10 -8.13 -7.98
CA ILE A 144 -23.33 -6.95 -7.15
C ILE A 144 -24.20 -5.97 -7.94
N LYS A 145 -25.22 -5.40 -7.28
CA LYS A 145 -26.04 -4.32 -7.83
C LYS A 145 -25.27 -2.99 -7.84
N SER A 146 -25.09 -2.37 -9.02
CA SER A 146 -24.19 -1.22 -9.21
C SER A 146 -24.61 0.05 -8.45
N GLN A 147 -25.90 0.22 -8.14
CA GLN A 147 -26.40 1.38 -7.35
C GLN A 147 -25.77 1.48 -5.94
N MET A 148 -25.03 0.46 -5.47
CA MET A 148 -24.34 0.49 -4.17
C MET A 148 -22.95 1.14 -4.22
N PHE A 149 -22.36 1.38 -5.40
CA PHE A 149 -21.00 1.92 -5.52
C PHE A 149 -20.90 3.43 -5.28
N GLU A 150 -21.99 4.20 -5.40
CA GLU A 150 -21.97 5.67 -5.27
C GLU A 150 -21.52 6.16 -3.88
N LYS A 151 -21.48 5.28 -2.86
CA LYS A 151 -21.03 5.60 -1.50
C LYS A 151 -19.66 5.01 -1.13
N ILE A 152 -19.00 4.30 -2.05
CA ILE A 152 -17.76 3.59 -1.75
C ILE A 152 -16.57 4.44 -2.19
N VAL A 153 -15.79 4.92 -1.22
CA VAL A 153 -14.63 5.80 -1.45
C VAL A 153 -13.50 5.09 -2.21
N ASN A 154 -13.52 3.75 -2.33
CA ASN A 154 -12.57 3.00 -3.16
C ASN A 154 -13.14 1.63 -3.62
N PRO A 155 -13.60 1.49 -4.89
CA PRO A 155 -14.17 0.23 -5.39
C PRO A 155 -13.16 -0.93 -5.43
N ASP A 156 -11.86 -0.66 -5.55
CA ASP A 156 -10.79 -1.67 -5.62
C ASP A 156 -10.72 -2.57 -4.37
N ASN A 157 -11.37 -2.17 -3.26
CA ASN A 157 -11.41 -2.96 -2.03
C ASN A 157 -12.36 -4.18 -2.16
N ILE A 158 -13.40 -4.12 -3.00
CA ILE A 158 -14.38 -5.21 -3.09
C ILE A 158 -13.72 -6.47 -3.63
N GLU A 159 -13.01 -6.38 -4.75
CA GLU A 159 -12.38 -7.54 -5.39
C GLU A 159 -11.37 -8.23 -4.48
N THR A 160 -10.66 -7.47 -3.65
CA THR A 160 -9.70 -8.03 -2.68
C THR A 160 -10.34 -8.74 -1.49
N ARG A 161 -11.62 -8.49 -1.23
CA ARG A 161 -12.36 -9.01 -0.06
C ARG A 161 -13.35 -10.12 -0.41
N ILE A 162 -13.45 -10.52 -1.67
CA ILE A 162 -14.36 -11.59 -2.13
C ILE A 162 -14.26 -12.86 -1.26
N ILE A 163 -13.03 -13.29 -0.95
CA ILE A 163 -12.77 -14.47 -0.12
C ILE A 163 -13.35 -14.28 1.29
N GLU A 164 -13.17 -13.09 1.88
CA GLU A 164 -13.71 -12.75 3.20
C GLU A 164 -15.24 -12.76 3.20
N TYR A 165 -15.87 -12.14 2.19
CA TYR A 165 -17.33 -12.07 2.10
C TYR A 165 -17.97 -13.46 2.06
N ILE A 166 -17.38 -14.38 1.29
CA ILE A 166 -17.84 -15.78 1.25
C ILE A 166 -17.64 -16.45 2.61
N ARG A 167 -16.46 -16.27 3.24
CA ARG A 167 -16.14 -16.85 4.54
C ARG A 167 -17.13 -16.40 5.62
N GLU A 168 -17.43 -15.11 5.71
CA GLU A 168 -18.40 -14.53 6.64
C GLU A 168 -19.80 -15.10 6.38
N SER A 169 -20.25 -15.13 5.12
CA SER A 169 -21.59 -15.60 4.76
C SER A 169 -21.81 -17.09 5.02
N ILE A 170 -20.78 -17.93 4.84
CA ILE A 170 -20.84 -19.35 5.19
C ILE A 170 -20.99 -19.52 6.72
N LYS A 171 -20.21 -18.77 7.51
CA LYS A 171 -20.30 -18.80 8.99
C LYS A 171 -21.71 -18.39 9.47
N GLU A 172 -22.31 -17.40 8.82
CA GLU A 172 -23.67 -16.92 9.11
C GLU A 172 -24.77 -17.83 8.56
N LYS A 173 -24.43 -18.87 7.77
CA LYS A 173 -25.38 -19.74 7.06
C LYS A 173 -26.35 -18.94 6.18
N SER A 174 -25.87 -17.88 5.54
CA SER A 174 -26.69 -16.95 4.75
C SER A 174 -26.93 -17.48 3.33
N PHE A 175 -27.79 -18.50 3.21
CA PHE A 175 -28.19 -19.09 1.93
C PHE A 175 -29.61 -18.66 1.52
N SER A 176 -29.84 -18.50 0.21
CA SER A 176 -31.17 -18.35 -0.38
C SER A 176 -31.92 -19.69 -0.41
N LYS A 177 -33.21 -19.67 -0.75
CA LYS A 177 -34.00 -20.90 -0.93
C LYS A 177 -33.50 -21.75 -2.10
N GLU A 178 -32.92 -21.09 -3.09
CA GLU A 178 -32.32 -21.66 -4.30
C GLU A 178 -30.85 -22.05 -4.09
N ASN A 179 -30.36 -21.98 -2.85
CA ASN A 179 -28.98 -22.30 -2.43
C ASN A 179 -27.88 -21.34 -2.94
N TYR A 180 -28.23 -20.12 -3.33
CA TYR A 180 -27.23 -19.06 -3.54
C TYR A 180 -26.69 -18.57 -2.19
N LEU A 181 -25.39 -18.27 -2.12
CA LEU A 181 -24.81 -17.66 -0.92
C LEU A 181 -24.99 -16.14 -1.01
N ILE A 182 -25.53 -15.52 0.04
CA ILE A 182 -25.81 -14.09 0.08
C ILE A 182 -24.99 -13.43 1.18
N HIS A 183 -24.07 -12.55 0.80
CA HIS A 183 -23.41 -11.64 1.71
C HIS A 183 -24.27 -10.39 1.93
N LYS A 184 -24.57 -10.10 3.20
CA LYS A 184 -25.37 -8.95 3.63
C LYS A 184 -24.54 -8.05 4.52
N GLY A 185 -23.96 -7.01 3.97
CA GLY A 185 -23.16 -6.05 4.71
C GLY A 185 -23.34 -4.63 4.20
N PHE A 186 -22.26 -3.86 4.22
CA PHE A 186 -22.21 -2.56 3.55
C PHE A 186 -22.44 -2.69 2.03
N ILE A 187 -22.02 -3.83 1.47
CA ILE A 187 -22.39 -4.26 0.13
C ILE A 187 -23.26 -5.52 0.24
N ASN A 188 -24.21 -5.70 -0.67
CA ASN A 188 -24.86 -6.99 -0.84
C ASN A 188 -24.29 -7.66 -2.09
N MET A 189 -23.81 -8.88 -1.91
CA MET A 189 -23.19 -9.68 -2.97
C MET A 189 -23.79 -11.07 -2.93
N ILE A 190 -24.02 -11.63 -4.11
CA ILE A 190 -24.57 -12.98 -4.25
C ILE A 190 -23.59 -13.82 -5.03
N PHE A 191 -23.43 -15.07 -4.60
CA PHE A 191 -22.52 -16.03 -5.19
C PHE A 191 -23.29 -17.29 -5.58
N ASP A 192 -23.03 -17.79 -6.78
CA ASP A 192 -23.48 -19.14 -7.15
C ASP A 192 -22.62 -20.22 -6.49
N LYS A 193 -23.11 -21.46 -6.61
CA LYS A 193 -22.48 -22.62 -6.00
C LYS A 193 -21.09 -22.86 -6.58
N GLU A 194 -20.94 -22.76 -7.89
CA GLU A 194 -19.68 -22.98 -8.58
C GLU A 194 -18.60 -21.97 -8.16
N PHE A 195 -18.93 -20.70 -7.99
CA PHE A 195 -18.02 -19.66 -7.54
C PHE A 195 -17.57 -19.92 -6.10
N VAL A 196 -18.51 -20.28 -5.22
CA VAL A 196 -18.20 -20.67 -3.83
C VAL A 196 -17.32 -21.91 -3.80
N GLU A 197 -17.62 -22.95 -4.61
CA GLU A 197 -16.80 -24.16 -4.71
C GLU A 197 -15.36 -23.86 -5.16
N ILE A 198 -15.18 -22.99 -6.17
CA ILE A 198 -13.86 -22.58 -6.67
C ILE A 198 -13.07 -21.80 -5.60
N ILE A 199 -13.71 -20.84 -4.92
CA ILE A 199 -13.05 -20.09 -3.85
C ILE A 199 -12.72 -21.00 -2.67
N GLN A 200 -13.60 -21.95 -2.36
CA GLN A 200 -13.40 -22.87 -1.26
C GLN A 200 -12.24 -23.83 -1.53
N SER A 201 -12.19 -24.41 -2.73
CA SER A 201 -11.12 -25.32 -3.16
C SER A 201 -9.76 -24.61 -3.18
N ARG A 202 -9.71 -23.40 -3.76
CA ARG A 202 -8.47 -22.64 -3.94
C ARG A 202 -7.97 -22.00 -2.64
N TYR A 203 -8.85 -21.45 -1.81
CA TYR A 203 -8.45 -20.51 -0.77
C TYR A 203 -8.97 -20.88 0.62
N LEU A 204 -10.29 -21.06 0.80
CA LEU A 204 -10.87 -21.19 2.14
C LEU A 204 -10.39 -22.42 2.90
N ASN A 205 -10.16 -23.55 2.21
CA ASN A 205 -9.65 -24.76 2.84
C ASN A 205 -8.23 -24.61 3.41
N GLN A 206 -7.49 -23.58 2.97
CA GLN A 206 -6.14 -23.28 3.42
C GLN A 206 -6.09 -22.18 4.50
N ILE A 207 -7.24 -21.57 4.82
CA ILE A 207 -7.38 -20.49 5.81
C ILE A 207 -7.73 -21.09 7.16
N SER A 208 -7.02 -20.66 8.22
CA SER A 208 -7.37 -21.11 9.57
C SER A 208 -8.62 -20.38 10.10
N ASN A 209 -9.40 -21.04 10.95
CA ASN A 209 -10.60 -20.42 11.56
C ASN A 209 -10.30 -19.16 12.39
N ASN A 210 -9.06 -19.05 12.90
CA ASN A 210 -8.62 -17.95 13.77
C ASN A 210 -7.90 -16.84 12.98
N GLU A 211 -7.69 -17.02 11.69
CA GLU A 211 -7.05 -16.03 10.83
C GLU A 211 -7.96 -14.79 10.73
N LYS A 212 -7.38 -13.60 10.92
CA LYS A 212 -8.08 -12.31 10.90
C LYS A 212 -8.54 -11.95 9.47
N GLU A 213 -8.82 -10.67 9.20
CA GLU A 213 -9.27 -10.15 7.89
C GLU A 213 -8.40 -10.67 6.73
N ILE A 214 -9.04 -11.22 5.70
CA ILE A 214 -8.38 -11.69 4.48
C ILE A 214 -8.55 -10.65 3.38
N ARG A 215 -7.43 -10.10 2.89
CA ARG A 215 -7.37 -9.31 1.66
C ARG A 215 -6.43 -9.96 0.67
N TYR A 216 -6.95 -10.32 -0.49
CA TYR A 216 -6.19 -11.01 -1.51
C TYR A 216 -6.70 -10.74 -2.93
N GLN A 217 -5.79 -10.44 -3.84
CA GLN A 217 -6.08 -10.20 -5.25
C GLN A 217 -6.10 -11.52 -6.01
N ILE A 218 -7.29 -11.97 -6.43
CA ILE A 218 -7.45 -13.21 -7.22
C ILE A 218 -6.97 -12.96 -8.66
N PRO A 219 -5.86 -13.57 -9.13
CA PRO A 219 -5.20 -13.17 -10.39
C PRO A 219 -6.09 -13.31 -11.63
N ASP A 220 -6.81 -14.42 -11.75
CA ASP A 220 -7.65 -14.77 -12.90
C ASP A 220 -9.10 -14.28 -12.80
N LEU A 221 -9.39 -13.41 -11.82
CA LEU A 221 -10.73 -12.85 -11.64
C LEU A 221 -11.08 -11.95 -12.84
N THR A 222 -12.19 -12.25 -13.50
CA THR A 222 -12.73 -11.39 -14.56
C THR A 222 -13.97 -10.66 -14.09
N LYS A 223 -14.20 -9.48 -14.66
CA LYS A 223 -15.42 -8.71 -14.43
C LYS A 223 -16.02 -8.18 -15.72
N PHE A 224 -17.34 -8.05 -15.69
CA PHE A 224 -18.13 -7.36 -16.70
C PHE A 224 -19.37 -6.77 -16.04
N LYS A 225 -19.96 -5.79 -16.70
CA LYS A 225 -21.26 -5.25 -16.33
C LYS A 225 -22.35 -5.87 -17.19
N ILE A 226 -23.52 -6.01 -16.59
CA ILE A 226 -24.77 -6.33 -17.27
C ILE A 226 -25.84 -5.32 -16.87
N GLU A 227 -26.79 -5.07 -17.75
CA GLU A 227 -27.99 -4.30 -17.46
C GLU A 227 -29.21 -5.19 -17.67
N ASP A 228 -30.06 -5.30 -16.64
CA ASP A 228 -31.27 -6.12 -16.72
C ASP A 228 -32.36 -5.62 -15.77
N PHE A 229 -33.59 -6.02 -16.06
CA PHE A 229 -34.72 -5.84 -15.18
C PHE A 229 -34.75 -6.93 -14.12
N THR A 230 -34.81 -6.51 -12.86
CA THR A 230 -35.06 -7.40 -11.72
C THR A 230 -36.29 -6.95 -10.93
N LYS A 231 -37.13 -7.90 -10.53
CA LYS A 231 -38.21 -7.63 -9.57
C LYS A 231 -37.73 -7.78 -8.13
N GLU A 232 -36.63 -8.48 -7.90
CA GLU A 232 -36.23 -8.89 -6.56
C GLU A 232 -35.19 -7.98 -5.94
N LYS A 233 -35.32 -7.76 -4.64
CA LYS A 233 -34.34 -6.99 -3.85
C LYS A 233 -32.91 -7.54 -3.99
N ASN A 234 -32.80 -8.86 -4.11
CA ASN A 234 -31.53 -9.57 -4.21
C ASN A 234 -31.16 -9.89 -5.67
N ALA A 235 -32.05 -9.70 -6.64
CA ALA A 235 -31.79 -10.02 -8.04
C ALA A 235 -31.38 -11.48 -8.31
N ILE A 236 -31.96 -12.45 -7.60
CA ILE A 236 -31.69 -13.88 -7.82
C ILE A 236 -32.15 -14.31 -9.23
N ASP A 237 -33.24 -13.71 -9.72
CA ASP A 237 -33.75 -13.89 -11.08
C ASP A 237 -32.73 -13.56 -12.18
N VAL A 238 -31.75 -12.69 -11.88
CA VAL A 238 -30.66 -12.33 -12.80
C VAL A 238 -29.62 -13.45 -12.89
N PHE A 239 -29.33 -14.16 -11.80
CA PHE A 239 -28.43 -15.33 -11.80
C PHE A 239 -28.97 -16.47 -12.67
N ASP A 240 -30.27 -16.76 -12.58
CA ASP A 240 -30.90 -17.79 -13.40
C ASP A 240 -30.76 -17.46 -14.90
N LYS A 241 -30.90 -16.20 -15.29
CA LYS A 241 -30.67 -15.76 -16.67
C LYS A 241 -29.20 -15.89 -17.07
N LEU A 242 -28.27 -15.64 -16.15
CA LEU A 242 -26.81 -15.72 -16.36
C LEU A 242 -26.38 -17.14 -16.68
N HIS A 243 -26.82 -18.11 -15.87
CA HIS A 243 -26.57 -19.53 -16.11
C HIS A 243 -27.20 -20.04 -17.40
N ASN A 244 -28.41 -19.56 -17.72
CA ASN A 244 -29.14 -19.98 -18.91
C ASN A 244 -28.72 -19.23 -20.19
N LYS A 245 -27.70 -18.35 -20.14
CA LYS A 245 -27.20 -17.54 -21.27
C LYS A 245 -28.31 -16.78 -22.00
N LYS A 246 -29.30 -16.29 -21.24
CA LYS A 246 -30.47 -15.60 -21.82
C LYS A 246 -30.21 -14.13 -22.15
N PHE A 247 -29.04 -13.60 -21.80
CA PHE A 247 -28.63 -12.23 -22.08
C PHE A 247 -28.22 -12.01 -23.53
N LEU A 248 -28.57 -10.85 -24.08
CA LEU A 248 -28.10 -10.41 -25.39
C LEU A 248 -26.67 -9.86 -25.26
N ARG A 249 -25.82 -10.08 -26.27
CA ARG A 249 -24.43 -9.55 -26.28
C ARG A 249 -24.34 -8.04 -26.09
N GLN A 250 -25.39 -7.31 -26.46
CA GLN A 250 -25.47 -5.85 -26.31
C GLN A 250 -25.72 -5.41 -24.85
N GLU A 251 -26.22 -6.31 -23.99
CA GLU A 251 -26.47 -6.05 -22.56
C GLU A 251 -25.23 -6.30 -21.70
N ILE A 252 -24.27 -7.06 -22.23
CA ILE A 252 -23.03 -7.45 -21.55
C ILE A 252 -21.89 -6.56 -22.04
N THR A 253 -21.23 -5.83 -21.14
CA THR A 253 -19.97 -5.17 -21.50
C THR A 253 -18.88 -6.21 -21.76
N LEU A 254 -17.87 -5.86 -22.57
CA LEU A 254 -16.73 -6.74 -22.82
C LEU A 254 -16.13 -7.27 -21.49
N GLU A 255 -16.07 -8.59 -21.36
CA GLU A 255 -15.41 -9.27 -20.24
C GLU A 255 -13.94 -8.89 -20.20
N LYS A 256 -13.49 -8.40 -19.05
CA LYS A 256 -12.11 -7.94 -18.85
C LYS A 256 -11.55 -8.56 -17.57
N PRO A 257 -10.26 -8.88 -17.54
CA PRO A 257 -9.62 -9.23 -16.29
C PRO A 257 -9.67 -8.04 -15.33
N VAL A 258 -9.86 -8.32 -14.04
CA VAL A 258 -9.87 -7.28 -12.99
C VAL A 258 -8.49 -6.64 -12.90
N TYR A 259 -7.44 -7.45 -12.95
CA TYR A 259 -6.04 -7.02 -12.92
C TYR A 259 -5.44 -7.13 -14.32
N LYS A 260 -4.58 -6.18 -14.71
CA LYS A 260 -3.87 -6.24 -16.00
C LYS A 260 -2.91 -7.43 -16.03
N LEU A 261 -2.57 -7.93 -17.21
CA LEU A 261 -1.68 -9.08 -17.35
C LEU A 261 -0.33 -8.86 -16.64
N GLU A 262 0.29 -7.68 -16.83
CA GLU A 262 1.53 -7.33 -16.14
C GLU A 262 1.38 -7.29 -14.60
N THR A 263 0.18 -6.98 -14.10
CA THR A 263 -0.13 -7.00 -12.66
C THR A 263 -0.29 -8.43 -12.17
N GLN A 264 -0.95 -9.29 -12.94
CA GLN A 264 -1.19 -10.69 -12.58
C GLN A 264 0.11 -11.46 -12.37
N GLU A 265 1.13 -11.20 -13.19
CA GLU A 265 2.44 -11.88 -13.12
C GLU A 265 3.22 -11.57 -11.84
N ILE A 266 2.98 -10.42 -11.22
CA ILE A 266 3.67 -9.97 -10.01
C ILE A 266 2.83 -10.10 -8.73
N LEU A 267 1.60 -10.63 -8.85
CA LEU A 267 0.75 -10.85 -7.69
C LEU A 267 1.39 -11.88 -6.74
N PRO A 268 1.40 -11.63 -5.42
CA PRO A 268 1.89 -12.60 -4.46
C PRO A 268 1.02 -13.86 -4.51
N LYS A 269 1.64 -15.01 -4.24
CA LYS A 269 0.90 -16.27 -4.14
C LYS A 269 0.01 -16.26 -2.90
N PHE A 270 -1.04 -17.07 -2.90
CA PHE A 270 -1.98 -17.10 -1.78
C PHE A 270 -1.36 -17.64 -0.49
N GLU A 271 -0.38 -18.52 -0.60
CA GLU A 271 0.40 -19.05 0.52
C GLU A 271 1.16 -17.93 1.24
N ASP A 272 1.55 -16.88 0.51
CA ASP A 272 2.27 -15.70 1.02
C ASP A 272 1.32 -14.61 1.58
N ARG A 273 0.02 -14.88 1.74
CA ARG A 273 -0.95 -13.86 2.18
C ARG A 273 -0.66 -13.24 3.54
N ASN A 274 0.01 -14.00 4.41
CA ASN A 274 0.46 -13.56 5.73
C ASN A 274 1.95 -13.18 5.75
N LYS A 275 2.63 -13.20 4.60
CA LYS A 275 4.01 -12.71 4.48
C LYS A 275 4.02 -11.23 4.87
N GLU A 276 4.95 -10.90 5.75
CA GLU A 276 5.27 -9.50 6.04
C GLU A 276 6.27 -9.00 4.99
N TYR A 277 5.99 -7.82 4.47
CA TYR A 277 6.81 -7.13 3.50
C TYR A 277 7.51 -5.98 4.21
N CYS A 278 8.83 -5.89 4.02
CA CYS A 278 9.62 -4.78 4.51
C CYS A 278 9.38 -3.57 3.60
N TYR A 279 8.68 -2.56 4.11
CA TYR A 279 8.49 -1.28 3.47
C TYR A 279 9.51 -0.29 4.06
N ALA A 280 10.37 0.22 3.20
CA ALA A 280 11.32 1.27 3.53
C ALA A 280 10.83 2.59 2.94
N LEU A 281 10.71 3.61 3.77
CA LEU A 281 10.51 4.98 3.31
C LEU A 281 11.88 5.54 2.93
N VAL A 282 12.02 5.92 1.66
CA VAL A 282 13.28 6.37 1.09
C VAL A 282 13.16 7.84 0.72
N GLU A 283 14.03 8.66 1.31
CA GLU A 283 14.21 10.06 0.97
C GLU A 283 15.29 10.19 -0.10
N TYR A 284 14.99 10.83 -1.23
CA TYR A 284 15.98 10.96 -2.29
C TYR A 284 17.07 11.95 -1.91
N LEU A 285 18.31 11.59 -2.21
CA LEU A 285 19.46 12.43 -1.91
C LEU A 285 19.49 13.71 -2.76
N ASP A 286 18.93 13.66 -3.97
CA ASP A 286 18.84 14.79 -4.90
C ASP A 286 17.54 15.61 -4.77
N ASP A 287 16.54 15.09 -4.04
CA ASP A 287 15.22 15.71 -3.83
C ASP A 287 14.57 15.21 -2.53
N PRO A 288 15.01 15.71 -1.35
CA PRO A 288 14.57 15.19 -0.06
C PRO A 288 13.13 15.55 0.31
N GLU A 289 12.46 16.44 -0.42
CA GLU A 289 11.12 16.94 -0.03
C GLU A 289 9.98 15.92 -0.23
N LYS A 290 10.23 14.79 -0.91
CA LYS A 290 9.21 13.78 -1.24
C LYS A 290 9.70 12.34 -1.04
N PRO A 291 9.80 11.86 0.21
CA PRO A 291 10.12 10.47 0.44
C PRO A 291 9.02 9.54 -0.07
N LEU A 292 9.40 8.40 -0.65
CA LEU A 292 8.47 7.39 -1.17
C LEU A 292 8.75 6.02 -0.58
N TYR A 293 7.70 5.22 -0.46
CA TYR A 293 7.82 3.84 0.01
C TYR A 293 8.33 2.90 -1.09
N TYR A 294 9.27 2.05 -0.70
CA TYR A 294 9.82 0.96 -1.49
C TYR A 294 9.75 -0.35 -0.71
N ILE A 295 9.68 -1.48 -1.41
CA ILE A 295 9.78 -2.82 -0.80
C ILE A 295 11.24 -3.26 -0.81
N SER A 296 11.76 -3.65 0.35
CA SER A 296 13.05 -4.32 0.46
C SER A 296 12.86 -5.84 0.54
N GLU A 297 13.66 -6.58 -0.22
CA GLU A 297 13.85 -8.03 -0.01
C GLU A 297 15.15 -8.31 0.78
N ASP A 298 15.97 -7.29 1.06
CA ASP A 298 17.12 -7.38 1.96
C ASP A 298 16.63 -7.37 3.41
N SER A 299 16.87 -8.47 4.13
CA SER A 299 16.51 -8.64 5.53
C SER A 299 17.38 -7.84 6.51
N GLU A 300 18.54 -7.34 6.06
CA GLU A 300 19.49 -6.58 6.88
C GLU A 300 19.36 -5.07 6.69
N ILE A 301 18.42 -4.61 5.85
CA ILE A 301 18.19 -3.19 5.63
C ILE A 301 17.81 -2.49 6.95
N LYS A 302 18.42 -1.33 7.20
CA LYS A 302 18.20 -0.54 8.42
C LYS A 302 18.07 0.95 8.10
N MET A 303 17.51 1.70 9.06
CA MET A 303 17.44 3.16 8.92
C MET A 303 18.83 3.75 8.78
N GLY A 304 18.96 4.72 7.88
CA GLY A 304 20.21 5.37 7.53
C GLY A 304 20.97 4.74 6.37
N ASP A 305 20.62 3.52 5.93
CA ASP A 305 21.25 2.88 4.78
C ASP A 305 21.04 3.70 3.49
N ILE A 306 22.06 3.70 2.64
CA ILE A 306 22.00 4.27 1.30
C ILE A 306 21.60 3.18 0.32
N VAL A 307 20.60 3.46 -0.50
CA VAL A 307 20.00 2.49 -1.40
C VAL A 307 19.83 3.07 -2.79
N LEU A 308 19.95 2.18 -3.79
CA LEU A 308 19.62 2.48 -5.17
C LEU A 308 18.17 2.11 -5.43
N VAL A 309 17.40 3.04 -5.99
CA VAL A 309 15.96 2.89 -6.23
C VAL A 309 15.57 3.41 -7.61
N GLY A 310 14.57 2.79 -8.24
CA GLY A 310 14.03 3.31 -9.49
C GLY A 310 12.96 4.38 -9.24
N PHE A 311 13.11 5.57 -9.83
CA PHE A 311 12.09 6.63 -9.88
C PHE A 311 11.93 7.20 -11.30
N ASP A 312 10.69 7.29 -11.78
CA ASP A 312 10.35 7.83 -13.13
C ASP A 312 11.18 7.29 -14.32
N GLY A 313 11.56 6.01 -14.30
CA GLY A 313 12.34 5.37 -15.36
C GLY A 313 13.86 5.53 -15.23
N TYR A 314 14.33 6.19 -14.18
CA TYR A 314 15.75 6.36 -13.87
C TYR A 314 16.09 5.79 -12.49
N GLU A 315 17.36 5.47 -12.27
CA GLU A 315 17.87 5.07 -10.96
C GLU A 315 18.25 6.33 -10.17
N ARG A 316 18.00 6.30 -8.86
CA ARG A 316 18.33 7.37 -7.91
C ARG A 316 18.87 6.78 -6.63
N LEU A 317 19.69 7.56 -5.94
CA LEU A 317 20.08 7.26 -4.58
C LEU A 317 19.08 7.86 -3.61
N GLY A 318 18.79 7.08 -2.58
CA GLY A 318 18.05 7.58 -1.45
C GLY A 318 18.56 7.02 -0.14
N ARG A 319 18.19 7.69 0.92
CA ARG A 319 18.45 7.27 2.29
C ARG A 319 17.19 6.67 2.87
N VAL A 320 17.32 5.52 3.51
CA VAL A 320 16.22 4.91 4.26
C VAL A 320 15.99 5.73 5.53
N ILE A 321 14.81 6.35 5.65
CA ILE A 321 14.44 7.17 6.80
C ILE A 321 13.44 6.49 7.75
N GLU A 322 12.73 5.46 7.28
CA GLU A 322 11.80 4.66 8.07
C GLU A 322 11.73 3.23 7.52
N ILE A 323 11.54 2.25 8.41
CA ILE A 323 11.30 0.84 8.04
C ILE A 323 10.11 0.33 8.84
N GLU A 324 9.13 -0.21 8.13
CA GLU A 324 7.97 -0.88 8.71
C GLU A 324 7.69 -2.20 8.00
N TYR A 325 7.07 -3.13 8.75
CA TYR A 325 6.70 -4.45 8.24
C TYR A 325 5.19 -4.55 8.16
N TYR A 326 4.69 -4.86 6.98
CA TYR A 326 3.25 -4.95 6.73
C TYR A 326 2.88 -6.27 6.07
N ASN A 327 1.80 -6.89 6.53
CA ASN A 327 1.11 -7.92 5.76
C ASN A 327 0.26 -7.28 4.63
N LEU A 328 -0.23 -8.09 3.70
CA LEU A 328 -1.04 -7.63 2.55
C LEU A 328 -2.27 -6.77 2.90
N VAL A 329 -2.78 -6.90 4.14
CA VAL A 329 -3.98 -6.21 4.59
C VAL A 329 -3.67 -4.75 4.96
N ASN A 330 -2.48 -4.50 5.52
CA ASN A 330 -2.11 -3.25 6.16
C ASN A 330 -1.03 -2.46 5.41
N VAL A 331 -0.65 -2.89 4.20
CA VAL A 331 0.36 -2.18 3.41
C VAL A 331 -0.04 -0.72 3.15
N PRO A 332 0.90 0.23 3.20
CA PRO A 332 0.62 1.64 2.92
C PRO A 332 0.24 1.86 1.45
N TYR A 333 0.84 1.06 0.55
CA TYR A 333 0.53 1.03 -0.88
C TYR A 333 0.47 -0.43 -1.37
N PRO A 334 -0.36 -0.77 -2.36
CA PRO A 334 -0.42 -2.13 -2.89
C PRO A 334 0.94 -2.59 -3.42
N ILE A 335 1.34 -3.81 -3.09
CA ILE A 335 2.64 -4.39 -3.51
C ILE A 335 2.86 -4.33 -5.01
N THR A 336 1.79 -4.49 -5.78
CA THR A 336 1.82 -4.41 -7.25
C THR A 336 2.07 -3.01 -7.80
N LYS A 337 1.93 -1.97 -6.96
CA LYS A 337 2.18 -0.57 -7.28
C LYS A 337 3.43 -0.02 -6.59
N THR A 338 3.87 -0.65 -5.50
CA THR A 338 5.08 -0.26 -4.77
C THR A 338 6.32 -0.79 -5.48
N ARG A 339 7.30 0.08 -5.70
CA ARG A 339 8.58 -0.29 -6.33
C ARG A 339 9.45 -1.04 -5.34
N LYS A 340 10.41 -1.83 -5.83
CA LYS A 340 11.41 -2.50 -5.00
C LYS A 340 12.69 -1.67 -4.91
N ILE A 341 13.41 -1.80 -3.80
CA ILE A 341 14.80 -1.37 -3.71
C ILE A 341 15.63 -2.24 -4.65
N ILE A 342 16.48 -1.61 -5.45
CA ILE A 342 17.34 -2.29 -6.43
C ILE A 342 18.52 -2.92 -5.69
N SER A 343 19.20 -2.14 -4.86
CA SER A 343 20.33 -2.61 -4.06
C SER A 343 20.58 -1.70 -2.86
N LYS A 344 21.20 -2.27 -1.83
CA LYS A 344 21.85 -1.53 -0.74
C LYS A 344 23.28 -1.18 -1.17
N ILE A 345 23.71 0.05 -0.93
CA ILE A 345 25.05 0.53 -1.24
C ILE A 345 25.91 0.39 0.01
N GLU A 346 26.84 -0.55 0.00
CA GLU A 346 27.77 -0.77 1.12
C GLU A 346 29.05 0.06 1.01
N ASP A 347 29.48 0.35 -0.22
CA ASP A 347 30.64 1.18 -0.50
C ASP A 347 30.23 2.33 -1.44
N LEU A 348 30.36 3.55 -0.94
CA LEU A 348 30.04 4.77 -1.68
C LEU A 348 30.94 4.94 -2.93
N ALA A 349 32.09 4.26 -3.01
CA ALA A 349 32.89 4.22 -4.22
C ALA A 349 32.15 3.58 -5.41
N GLN A 350 31.21 2.66 -5.16
CA GLN A 350 30.35 2.06 -6.18
C GLN A 350 29.44 3.10 -6.84
N LEU A 351 29.13 4.21 -6.16
CA LEU A 351 28.25 5.26 -6.69
C LEU A 351 28.83 5.97 -7.92
N LYS A 352 30.16 6.01 -8.04
CA LYS A 352 30.84 6.53 -9.24
C LYS A 352 30.50 5.73 -10.49
N GLU A 353 30.25 4.42 -10.36
CA GLU A 353 29.89 3.54 -11.47
C GLU A 353 28.46 3.77 -11.98
N TYR A 354 27.55 4.20 -11.09
CA TYR A 354 26.15 4.49 -11.43
C TYR A 354 25.92 5.91 -11.95
N GLY A 355 26.95 6.77 -11.98
CA GLY A 355 26.85 8.15 -12.47
C GLY A 355 25.91 9.04 -11.65
N VAL A 356 25.61 8.64 -10.39
CA VAL A 356 24.73 9.41 -9.51
C VAL A 356 25.56 10.46 -8.75
N PRO A 357 25.16 11.75 -8.75
CA PRO A 357 25.84 12.78 -7.96
C PRO A 357 25.75 12.43 -6.47
N ILE A 358 26.91 12.36 -5.81
CA ILE A 358 27.03 12.13 -4.37
C ILE A 358 26.81 13.48 -3.67
N PRO A 359 25.88 13.61 -2.70
CA PRO A 359 25.71 14.85 -1.94
C PRO A 359 26.99 15.27 -1.24
N GLU A 360 27.27 16.58 -1.20
CA GLU A 360 28.47 17.15 -0.59
C GLU A 360 28.63 16.72 0.87
N ASP A 361 27.54 16.60 1.63
CA ASP A 361 27.50 16.10 3.02
C ASP A 361 28.08 14.67 3.20
N PHE A 362 28.11 13.85 2.15
CA PHE A 362 28.75 12.52 2.17
C PHE A 362 30.21 12.57 1.72
N LEU A 363 30.60 13.61 0.97
CA LEU A 363 32.00 13.89 0.64
C LEU A 363 32.75 14.49 1.84
N GLU A 364 32.06 15.07 2.82
CA GLU A 364 32.65 15.58 4.06
C GLU A 364 33.28 14.47 4.95
N GLU A 365 32.79 13.22 4.92
CA GLU A 365 33.52 12.08 5.55
C GLU A 365 34.79 11.69 4.77
N PHE A 366 34.92 12.15 3.53
CA PHE A 366 36.09 12.00 2.68
C PHE A 366 36.95 13.27 2.63
N GLU A 367 36.69 14.29 3.47
CA GLU A 367 37.55 15.47 3.55
C GLU A 367 38.99 14.99 3.67
N GLU A 368 39.71 15.24 2.58
CA GLU A 368 41.14 15.12 2.52
C GLU A 368 41.65 15.95 3.69
N ASP A 369 42.48 15.36 4.56
CA ASP A 369 43.29 16.19 5.44
C ASP A 369 44.21 17.00 4.49
N GLU A 370 43.72 18.12 3.94
CA GLU A 370 44.47 19.16 3.22
C GLU A 370 45.40 19.89 4.21
N GLU A 371 46.20 19.11 4.93
CA GLU A 371 47.18 19.59 5.89
C GLU A 371 48.56 18.95 5.65
N PHE A 372 48.75 18.37 4.46
CA PHE A 372 50.06 17.97 3.96
C PHE A 372 50.49 18.93 2.86
N GLU A 373 51.69 19.50 3.03
CA GLU A 373 52.30 20.52 2.16
C GLU A 373 52.17 20.17 0.67
N GLU A 374 51.94 21.19 -0.18
CA GLU A 374 51.60 21.14 -1.62
C GLU A 374 52.56 20.30 -2.51
N ASP A 375 53.66 19.78 -1.97
CA ASP A 375 54.74 19.09 -2.70
C ASP A 375 54.88 17.58 -2.36
N MET A 376 53.95 16.98 -1.61
CA MET A 376 54.04 15.56 -1.20
C MET A 376 53.20 14.64 -2.10
N GLU A 377 53.79 13.55 -2.60
CA GLU A 377 53.07 12.54 -3.40
C GLU A 377 52.63 11.35 -2.52
N GLU A 378 51.51 10.72 -2.87
CA GLU A 378 51.10 9.46 -2.23
C GLU A 378 52.11 8.34 -2.53
N LEU A 379 52.47 7.57 -1.51
CA LEU A 379 53.52 6.57 -1.58
C LEU A 379 53.18 5.47 -2.60
N SER A 380 53.80 5.58 -3.77
CA SER A 380 53.57 4.72 -4.93
C SER A 380 54.90 4.24 -5.54
N GLU A 381 54.82 3.34 -6.52
CA GLU A 381 56.00 2.88 -7.28
C GLU A 381 56.71 4.01 -8.04
N GLN A 382 56.07 5.17 -8.19
CA GLN A 382 56.64 6.33 -8.90
C GLN A 382 57.65 7.10 -8.06
N ILE A 383 57.62 6.96 -6.72
CA ILE A 383 58.59 7.58 -5.82
C ILE A 383 59.96 6.88 -5.94
N ASN A 384 61.04 7.65 -5.87
CA ASN A 384 62.42 7.16 -6.02
C ASN A 384 62.81 6.14 -4.93
N GLN A 385 62.68 4.84 -5.21
CA GLN A 385 63.02 3.79 -4.25
C GLN A 385 64.52 3.42 -4.21
N SER A 386 65.41 4.26 -4.74
CA SER A 386 66.85 3.97 -4.74
C SER A 386 67.47 4.08 -3.34
N LYS A 387 68.59 3.38 -3.11
CA LYS A 387 69.40 3.53 -1.89
C LYS A 387 70.06 4.91 -1.75
N GLU A 388 70.08 5.71 -2.82
CA GLU A 388 70.68 7.04 -2.81
C GLU A 388 69.67 8.13 -2.41
N ALA A 389 68.38 7.79 -2.43
CA ALA A 389 67.28 8.67 -2.12
C ALA A 389 66.81 8.51 -0.67
N TYR A 390 66.51 9.63 -0.03
CA TYR A 390 66.05 9.69 1.36
C TYR A 390 64.71 10.41 1.37
N HIS A 391 63.77 9.92 2.16
CA HIS A 391 62.39 10.39 2.12
C HIS A 391 61.92 10.80 3.50
N ILE A 392 61.14 11.88 3.54
CA ILE A 392 60.23 12.12 4.64
C ILE A 392 58.89 11.47 4.31
N ILE A 393 58.35 10.72 5.26
CA ILE A 393 57.09 9.99 5.12
C ILE A 393 56.12 10.52 6.17
N LYS A 394 54.90 10.86 5.77
CA LYS A 394 53.88 11.41 6.66
C LYS A 394 52.60 10.57 6.58
N VAL A 395 51.99 10.30 7.74
CA VAL A 395 50.73 9.55 7.85
C VAL A 395 49.93 9.99 9.07
N THR A 396 48.60 9.99 8.94
CA THR A 396 47.66 10.27 10.04
C THR A 396 47.21 8.97 10.71
N ILE A 397 47.13 8.98 12.04
CA ILE A 397 46.78 7.84 12.90
C ILE A 397 45.71 8.30 13.89
N LYS A 398 44.74 7.41 14.20
CA LYS A 398 43.62 7.76 15.06
C LYS A 398 43.96 7.66 16.54
N THR A 399 44.67 6.62 16.96
CA THR A 399 45.02 6.38 18.37
C THR A 399 46.50 6.44 18.65
N LYS A 400 46.84 6.80 19.90
CA LYS A 400 48.22 6.83 20.38
C LYS A 400 48.83 5.43 20.43
N GLU A 401 48.03 4.43 20.77
CA GLU A 401 48.41 3.02 20.86
C GLU A 401 48.85 2.50 19.48
N ALA A 402 48.07 2.78 18.43
CA ALA A 402 48.45 2.43 17.06
C ALA A 402 49.75 3.14 16.63
N ALA A 403 49.88 4.43 16.94
CA ALA A 403 51.10 5.17 16.62
C ALA A 403 52.34 4.60 17.30
N GLN A 404 52.23 4.19 18.56
CA GLN A 404 53.32 3.54 19.30
C GLN A 404 53.67 2.18 18.69
N ALA A 405 52.68 1.34 18.39
CA ALA A 405 52.89 0.02 17.78
C ALA A 405 53.59 0.11 16.41
N ILE A 406 53.20 1.10 15.59
CA ILE A 406 53.83 1.38 14.30
C ILE A 406 55.30 1.78 14.51
N ILE A 407 55.56 2.77 15.37
CA ILE A 407 56.92 3.28 15.64
C ILE A 407 57.84 2.15 16.12
N GLU A 408 57.39 1.35 17.09
CA GLU A 408 58.14 0.23 17.63
C GLU A 408 58.47 -0.81 16.56
N THR A 409 57.49 -1.14 15.71
CA THR A 409 57.67 -2.12 14.63
C THR A 409 58.66 -1.63 13.58
N LEU A 410 58.56 -0.36 13.18
CA LEU A 410 59.44 0.23 12.17
C LEU A 410 60.90 0.33 12.65
N TYR A 411 61.14 0.72 13.90
CA TYR A 411 62.51 0.70 14.47
C TYR A 411 63.04 -0.72 14.64
N LYS A 412 62.21 -1.66 15.14
CA LYS A 412 62.62 -3.07 15.32
C LYS A 412 63.05 -3.71 14.00
N LYS A 413 62.40 -3.34 12.89
CA LYS A 413 62.72 -3.82 11.54
C LYS A 413 63.80 -2.99 10.83
N HIS A 414 64.40 -2.00 11.49
CA HIS A 414 65.37 -1.07 10.88
C HIS A 414 64.84 -0.44 9.58
N LEU A 415 63.56 -0.03 9.60
CA LEU A 415 62.88 0.56 8.44
C LEU A 415 62.86 2.08 8.46
N ILE A 416 63.00 2.73 9.60
CA ILE A 416 63.05 4.19 9.73
C ILE A 416 64.28 4.61 10.53
N ALA A 417 64.85 5.76 10.22
CA ALA A 417 65.97 6.33 10.95
C ALA A 417 65.53 7.35 12.02
N SER A 418 64.36 7.94 11.84
CA SER A 418 63.74 8.83 12.82
C SER A 418 62.22 8.77 12.73
N SER A 419 61.56 9.19 13.81
CA SER A 419 60.14 9.43 13.88
C SER A 419 59.85 10.67 14.73
N LYS A 420 58.78 11.37 14.38
CA LYS A 420 58.23 12.48 15.11
C LYS A 420 56.72 12.32 15.14
N LEU A 421 56.16 12.21 16.35
CA LEU A 421 54.73 12.12 16.58
C LEU A 421 54.23 13.48 17.07
N THR A 422 53.29 14.05 16.33
CA THR A 422 52.64 15.33 16.67
C THR A 422 51.18 15.05 16.99
N THR A 423 50.69 15.58 18.11
CA THR A 423 49.25 15.56 18.44
C THR A 423 48.62 16.83 17.91
N THR A 424 47.53 16.68 17.17
CA THR A 424 46.74 17.77 16.60
C THR A 424 45.30 17.61 17.04
N GLU A 425 44.69 18.67 17.55
CA GLU A 425 43.26 18.69 17.87
C GLU A 425 42.49 19.13 16.63
N SER A 426 41.63 18.26 16.09
CA SER A 426 40.74 18.60 14.98
C SER A 426 39.37 18.92 15.55
N THR A 427 38.93 20.16 15.33
CA THR A 427 37.57 20.58 15.68
C THR A 427 36.73 20.68 14.41
N TYR A 428 35.58 20.03 14.42
CA TYR A 428 34.66 20.01 13.28
C TYR A 428 33.21 19.91 13.76
N ILE A 429 32.25 20.31 12.93
CA ILE A 429 30.82 20.20 13.27
C ILE A 429 30.31 18.88 12.73
N TRP A 430 29.75 18.04 13.61
CA TRP A 430 29.08 16.80 13.23
C TRP A 430 27.66 16.82 13.79
N LYS A 431 26.64 16.70 12.94
CA LYS A 431 25.22 16.74 13.32
C LYS A 431 24.86 17.97 14.18
N ASN A 432 25.29 19.17 13.74
CA ASN A 432 25.12 20.44 14.47
C ASN A 432 25.70 20.47 15.89
N THR A 433 26.63 19.56 16.20
CA THR A 433 27.34 19.53 17.48
C THR A 433 28.83 19.73 17.22
N PRO A 434 29.50 20.68 17.88
CA PRO A 434 30.95 20.81 17.77
C PRO A 434 31.62 19.58 18.39
N MET A 435 32.37 18.86 17.58
CA MET A 435 33.21 17.74 17.97
C MET A 435 34.65 18.21 18.05
N SER A 436 35.41 17.65 18.98
CA SER A 436 36.86 17.76 19.03
C SER A 436 37.44 16.37 19.14
N GLU A 437 38.34 16.02 18.22
CA GLU A 437 39.05 14.75 18.22
C GLU A 437 40.56 15.00 18.20
N GLU A 438 41.29 14.33 19.08
CA GLU A 438 42.74 14.26 19.00
C GLU A 438 43.14 13.35 17.84
N LYS A 439 43.85 13.91 16.86
CA LYS A 439 44.51 13.17 15.78
C LYS A 439 46.02 13.12 16.04
N TYR A 440 46.67 12.07 15.52
CA TYR A 440 48.11 11.90 15.60
C TYR A 440 48.73 11.93 14.22
N LYS A 441 49.72 12.79 14.00
CA LYS A 441 50.52 12.86 12.78
C LYS A 441 51.89 12.26 13.02
N LEU A 442 52.24 11.24 12.26
CA LEU A 442 53.54 10.58 12.31
C LEU A 442 54.37 10.99 11.10
N GLU A 443 55.47 11.69 11.36
CA GLU A 443 56.51 12.00 10.38
C GLU A 443 57.69 11.06 10.60
N MET A 444 58.26 10.51 9.53
CA MET A 444 59.37 9.55 9.58
C MET A 444 60.39 9.86 8.52
N ILE A 445 61.66 9.58 8.78
CA ILE A 445 62.72 9.65 7.75
C ILE A 445 63.21 8.24 7.45
N SER A 446 63.30 7.91 6.16
CA SER A 446 63.89 6.65 5.70
C SER A 446 64.60 6.78 4.35
N ARG A 447 65.07 5.66 3.82
CA ARG A 447 65.76 5.51 2.54
C ARG A 447 64.83 4.84 1.53
N GLY A 448 65.01 5.13 0.24
CA GLY A 448 64.13 4.68 -0.84
C GLY A 448 63.89 3.17 -0.85
N ASP A 449 64.92 2.36 -0.57
CA ASP A 449 64.83 0.89 -0.55
C ASP A 449 63.97 0.32 0.60
N LYS A 450 63.54 1.16 1.54
CA LYS A 450 62.70 0.78 2.69
C LYS A 450 61.24 1.17 2.53
N LEU A 451 60.89 1.97 1.52
CA LEU A 451 59.54 2.53 1.35
C LEU A 451 58.45 1.47 1.23
N SER A 452 58.67 0.43 0.41
CA SER A 452 57.69 -0.64 0.22
C SER A 452 57.41 -1.44 1.50
N PRO A 453 58.43 -1.91 2.26
CA PRO A 453 58.20 -2.50 3.59
C PRO A 453 57.52 -1.57 4.61
N ILE A 454 57.82 -0.27 4.57
CA ILE A 454 57.17 0.72 5.46
C ILE A 454 55.68 0.80 5.14
N LYS A 455 55.32 0.91 3.85
CA LYS A 455 53.92 0.96 3.40
C LYS A 455 53.12 -0.22 3.95
N TYR A 456 53.65 -1.43 3.86
CA TYR A 456 53.00 -2.63 4.38
C TYR A 456 52.76 -2.56 5.90
N VAL A 457 53.76 -2.13 6.67
CA VAL A 457 53.61 -1.98 8.13
C VAL A 457 52.56 -0.92 8.49
N LEU A 458 52.53 0.19 7.74
CA LEU A 458 51.54 1.25 7.95
C LEU A 458 50.13 0.79 7.58
N GLU A 459 49.94 0.08 6.48
CA GLU A 459 48.64 -0.47 6.08
C GLU A 459 48.14 -1.54 7.06
N GLU A 460 49.04 -2.36 7.61
CA GLU A 460 48.69 -3.43 8.55
C GLU A 460 48.31 -2.92 9.95
N LEU A 461 49.04 -1.92 10.47
CA LEU A 461 48.94 -1.50 11.87
C LEU A 461 48.18 -0.19 12.07
N ASN A 462 47.85 0.56 11.01
CA ASN A 462 47.10 1.79 11.14
C ASN A 462 45.61 1.49 11.40
N ASP A 463 45.07 2.09 12.45
CA ASP A 463 43.66 1.97 12.84
C ASP A 463 42.71 2.78 11.94
N ARG A 464 43.26 3.59 11.04
CA ARG A 464 42.55 4.22 9.92
C ARG A 464 42.74 3.39 8.64
N LYS A 465 41.67 2.69 8.24
CA LYS A 465 41.66 1.76 7.08
C LYS A 465 42.05 2.39 5.74
N ASN A 466 41.80 3.69 5.56
CA ASN A 466 42.08 4.43 4.32
C ASN A 466 43.10 5.56 4.55
N ALA A 467 44.08 5.35 5.42
CA ALA A 467 45.11 6.36 5.68
C ALA A 467 45.96 6.58 4.42
N LYS A 468 45.92 7.79 3.86
CA LYS A 468 46.87 8.19 2.83
C LYS A 468 48.26 8.29 3.44
N ILE A 469 49.24 7.64 2.80
CA ILE A 469 50.65 7.67 3.21
C ILE A 469 51.38 8.53 2.18
N PHE A 470 52.01 9.59 2.62
CA PHE A 470 52.69 10.53 1.73
C PHE A 470 54.21 10.40 1.88
N GLY A 471 54.94 10.54 0.77
CA GLY A 471 56.40 10.56 0.74
C GLY A 471 56.94 11.71 -0.12
N ALA A 472 58.03 12.34 0.32
CA ALA A 472 58.80 13.27 -0.52
C ALA A 472 60.29 13.05 -0.36
N GLU A 473 61.02 13.16 -1.48
CA GLU A 473 62.47 13.03 -1.50
C GLU A 473 63.15 14.27 -0.88
N MET A 474 64.12 14.02 -0.02
CA MET A 474 64.88 15.04 0.69
C MET A 474 66.14 15.41 -0.11
N ASN A 475 66.08 16.52 -0.84
CA ASN A 475 67.16 16.94 -1.74
C ASN A 475 68.43 17.46 -1.03
N ASN A 476 68.33 17.93 0.22
CA ASN A 476 69.41 18.64 0.93
C ASN A 476 69.82 17.99 2.26
N ILE A 477 70.09 16.67 2.27
CA ILE A 477 70.60 15.99 3.48
C ILE A 477 72.14 16.13 3.59
N PRO A 478 72.68 16.58 4.74
CA PRO A 478 74.12 16.61 4.99
C PRO A 478 74.78 15.21 4.92
N ASN A 479 76.00 15.12 4.37
CA ASN A 479 76.70 13.84 4.20
C ASN A 479 76.88 13.04 5.51
N HIS A 480 77.19 13.71 6.62
CA HIS A 480 77.32 13.04 7.92
C HIS A 480 76.02 12.37 8.38
N MET A 481 74.86 12.96 8.04
CA MET A 481 73.55 12.39 8.36
C MET A 481 73.25 11.19 7.46
N LYS A 482 73.60 11.27 6.16
CA LYS A 482 73.49 10.13 5.24
C LYS A 482 74.29 8.93 5.72
N GLU A 483 75.52 9.15 6.20
CA GLU A 483 76.38 8.09 6.74
C GLU A 483 75.77 7.38 7.95
N GLU A 484 75.24 8.13 8.92
CA GLU A 484 74.60 7.55 10.11
C GLU A 484 73.27 6.85 9.78
N ILE A 485 72.44 7.42 8.89
CA ILE A 485 71.20 6.78 8.41
C ILE A 485 71.52 5.44 7.75
N ASN A 486 72.51 5.41 6.84
CA ASN A 486 72.91 4.17 6.16
C ASN A 486 73.43 3.13 7.14
N LYS A 487 74.30 3.55 8.06
CA LYS A 487 74.85 2.66 9.09
C LYS A 487 73.76 2.01 9.95
N TYR A 488 72.68 2.71 10.24
CA TYR A 488 71.55 2.16 10.99
C TYR A 488 70.64 1.27 10.12
N LEU A 489 70.26 1.72 8.93
CA LEU A 489 69.30 1.02 8.06
C LEU A 489 69.88 -0.21 7.35
N ASP A 490 71.20 -0.32 7.22
CA ASP A 490 71.89 -1.49 6.67
C ASP A 490 72.20 -2.57 7.73
N ILE A 491 71.83 -2.34 9.00
CA ILE A 491 71.85 -3.41 10.01
C ILE A 491 70.89 -4.49 9.54
N ARG A 492 71.43 -5.66 9.17
CA ARG A 492 70.62 -6.84 8.87
C ARG A 492 69.85 -7.18 10.14
N SER A 493 68.54 -7.06 10.09
CA SER A 493 67.65 -7.67 11.08
C SER A 493 68.02 -9.16 11.14
N TYR A 494 68.62 -9.58 12.24
CA TYR A 494 68.79 -10.98 12.56
C TYR A 494 67.37 -11.56 12.70
N GLU A 495 66.85 -12.15 11.62
CA GLU A 495 65.66 -12.99 11.67
C GLU A 495 66.03 -14.25 12.45
N GLY A 496 65.73 -14.22 13.75
CA GLY A 496 65.53 -15.44 14.53
C GLY A 496 64.29 -16.16 14.00
N LYS A 497 64.46 -17.46 13.77
CA LYS A 497 63.43 -18.44 13.40
C LYS A 497 62.14 -18.33 14.21
#